data_AF-A0A924KJI1-F1
#
_entry.id   AF-A0A924KJI1-F1
#
_cell.length_a   1.000
_cell.length_b   1.000
_cell.length_c   1.000
_cell.angle_alpha   90.00
_cell.angle_beta   90.00
_cell.angle_gamma   90.00
#
_symmetry.space_group_name_H-M   'P 1'
#
loop_
_entity.id
_entity.type
_entity.pdbx_description
1 polymer ?
#
loop_
_entity_poly.entity_id
_entity_poly.type
_entity_poly.pdbx_seq_one_letter_code
_entity_poly.pdbx_strand_id
1 'polypeptide(L)'
;KEMFYIVQGQGALRYGNETRRIRAGDVICCPTGGPESAHQIINDSDATLAYLSVSTMMPAEVCEYPDSKKIGAFGGALRHMTLTSHDLDYWTEET
;
A
#
# COMPACT_ATOMS: atom_id res chain seq x y z
N LYS A 1 1.11 7.04 -7.29
CA LYS A 1 0.69 5.77 -7.93
C LYS A 1 1.87 4.82 -7.89
N GLU A 2 1.61 3.53 -7.78
CA GLU A 2 2.65 2.51 -7.66
C GLU A 2 2.49 1.46 -8.74
N MET A 3 3.61 0.93 -9.21
CA MET A 3 3.68 -0.21 -10.11
C MET A 3 4.81 -1.13 -9.69
N PHE A 4 4.63 -2.42 -9.93
CA PHE A 4 5.63 -3.43 -9.63
C PHE A 4 5.90 -4.30 -10.86
N TYR A 5 7.18 -4.58 -11.11
CA TYR A 5 7.60 -5.58 -12.10
C TYR A 5 8.29 -6.73 -11.39
N ILE A 6 7.77 -7.95 -11.51
CA ILE A 6 8.34 -9.11 -10.85
C ILE A 6 9.56 -9.58 -11.66
N VAL A 7 10.73 -9.50 -11.05
CA VAL A 7 12.02 -9.83 -11.69
C VAL A 7 12.33 -11.32 -11.53
N GLN A 8 12.05 -11.88 -10.35
CA GLN A 8 12.41 -13.25 -10.01
C GLN A 8 11.40 -13.84 -9.03
N GLY A 9 11.14 -15.14 -9.17
CA GLY A 9 10.34 -15.91 -8.21
C GLY A 9 8.84 -15.86 -8.50
N GLN A 10 8.07 -16.27 -7.50
CA GLN A 10 6.61 -16.28 -7.51
C GLN A 10 6.04 -15.97 -6.14
N GLY A 11 4.78 -15.56 -6.10
CA GLY A 11 4.07 -15.31 -4.85
C GLY A 11 2.59 -15.05 -5.09
N ALA A 12 1.97 -14.37 -4.14
CA ALA A 12 0.59 -13.92 -4.23
C ALA A 12 0.50 -12.39 -4.15
N LEU A 13 -0.33 -11.80 -5.00
CA LEU A 13 -0.81 -10.43 -4.85
C LEU A 13 -2.20 -10.49 -4.23
N ARG A 14 -2.35 -9.93 -3.03
CA ARG A 14 -3.66 -9.54 -2.51
C ARG A 14 -3.99 -8.16 -3.07
N TYR A 15 -5.15 -7.99 -3.68
CA TYR A 15 -5.62 -6.73 -4.27
C TYR A 15 -7.10 -6.56 -3.95
N GLY A 16 -7.41 -5.64 -3.03
CA GLY A 16 -8.72 -5.59 -2.39
C GLY A 16 -9.08 -6.94 -1.77
N ASN A 17 -10.22 -7.49 -2.17
CA ASN A 17 -10.71 -8.79 -1.69
C ASN A 17 -10.24 -9.97 -2.55
N GLU A 18 -9.44 -9.72 -3.60
CA GLU A 18 -8.95 -10.77 -4.49
C GLU A 18 -7.53 -11.18 -4.14
N THR A 19 -7.21 -12.44 -4.43
CA THR A 19 -5.83 -12.96 -4.39
C THR A 19 -5.48 -13.56 -5.75
N ARG A 20 -4.34 -13.14 -6.30
CA ARG A 20 -3.86 -13.54 -7.62
C ARG A 20 -2.43 -14.07 -7.52
N ARG A 21 -2.11 -15.15 -8.25
CA ARG A 21 -0.73 -15.62 -8.36
C ARG A 21 0.07 -14.64 -9.22
N ILE A 22 1.30 -14.38 -8.81
CA ILE A 22 2.27 -13.55 -9.55
C ILE A 22 3.58 -14.30 -9.74
N ARG A 23 4.29 -13.99 -10.81
CA ARG A 23 5.56 -14.63 -11.20
C ARG A 23 6.45 -13.67 -11.98
N ALA A 24 7.72 -14.04 -12.14
CA ALA A 24 8.67 -13.31 -12.97
C ALA A 24 8.08 -12.97 -14.35
N GLY A 25 8.22 -11.71 -14.76
CA GLY A 25 7.66 -11.16 -15.98
C GLY A 25 6.31 -10.45 -15.81
N ASP A 26 5.59 -10.65 -14.71
CA ASP A 26 4.32 -9.97 -14.47
C ASP A 26 4.52 -8.47 -14.15
N VAL A 27 3.60 -7.64 -14.64
CA VAL A 27 3.50 -6.21 -14.33
C VAL A 27 2.22 -5.99 -13.53
N ILE A 28 2.34 -5.31 -12.39
CA ILE A 28 1.25 -5.01 -11.47
C ILE A 28 1.08 -3.50 -11.42
N CYS A 29 -0.14 -3.03 -11.62
CA CYS A 29 -0.49 -1.61 -11.53
C CYS A 29 -1.39 -1.38 -10.32
N CYS A 30 -0.97 -0.48 -9.43
CA CYS A 30 -1.70 -0.11 -8.22
C CYS A 30 -2.09 1.38 -8.31
N PRO A 31 -3.24 1.70 -8.92
CA PRO A 31 -3.76 3.07 -8.90
C PRO A 31 -4.08 3.49 -7.46
N THR A 32 -4.12 4.80 -7.23
CA THR A 32 -4.72 5.36 -6.02
C THR A 32 -6.21 5.01 -5.97
N GLY A 33 -6.70 4.67 -4.79
CA GLY A 33 -8.10 4.33 -4.57
C GLY A 33 -8.34 3.98 -3.10
N GLY A 34 -9.50 3.41 -2.81
CA GLY A 34 -9.87 2.96 -1.48
C GLY A 34 -9.42 1.52 -1.20
N PRO A 35 -10.02 0.88 -0.18
CA PRO A 35 -9.72 -0.49 0.22
C PRO A 35 -9.81 -1.53 -0.91
N GLU A 36 -10.60 -1.29 -1.95
CA GLU A 36 -10.72 -2.13 -3.14
C GLU A 36 -9.44 -2.18 -4.00
N SER A 37 -8.55 -1.21 -3.83
CA SER A 37 -7.25 -1.10 -4.49
C SER A 37 -6.06 -1.28 -3.55
N ALA A 38 -6.33 -1.45 -2.24
CA ALA A 38 -5.31 -1.78 -1.27
C ALA A 38 -4.65 -3.11 -1.64
N HIS A 39 -3.32 -3.16 -1.59
CA HIS A 39 -2.59 -4.28 -2.15
C HIS A 39 -1.42 -4.71 -1.27
N GLN A 40 -1.07 -5.99 -1.39
CA GLN A 40 0.06 -6.59 -0.69
C GLN A 40 0.68 -7.68 -1.56
N ILE A 41 1.99 -7.61 -1.76
CA ILE A 41 2.77 -8.71 -2.33
C ILE A 41 3.22 -9.61 -1.19
N ILE A 42 2.90 -10.89 -1.28
CA ILE A 42 3.20 -11.92 -0.29
C ILE A 42 4.10 -12.96 -0.95
N ASN A 43 5.29 -13.16 -0.41
CA ASN A 43 6.11 -14.31 -0.74
C ASN A 43 5.64 -15.50 0.12
N ASP A 44 4.84 -16.38 -0.46
CA ASP A 44 4.34 -17.60 0.17
C ASP A 44 5.10 -18.86 -0.30
N SER A 45 6.35 -18.68 -0.74
CA SER A 45 7.23 -19.74 -1.21
C SER A 45 8.54 -19.81 -0.40
N ASP A 46 9.25 -20.93 -0.52
CA ASP A 46 10.56 -21.14 0.11
C ASP A 46 11.74 -20.52 -0.66
N ALA A 47 11.45 -19.82 -1.77
CA ALA A 47 12.45 -19.19 -2.62
C ALA A 47 12.35 -17.65 -2.59
N THR A 48 13.38 -16.97 -3.09
CA THR A 48 13.38 -15.51 -3.18
C THR A 48 12.37 -15.00 -4.21
N LEU A 49 11.56 -14.03 -3.81
CA LEU A 49 10.74 -13.18 -4.67
C LEU A 49 11.39 -11.79 -4.76
N ALA A 50 11.73 -11.33 -5.96
CA ALA A 50 12.31 -10.01 -6.20
C ALA A 50 11.48 -9.22 -7.22
N TYR A 51 11.27 -7.94 -6.96
CA TYR A 51 10.52 -7.04 -7.83
C TYR A 51 11.15 -5.64 -7.85
N LEU A 52 10.91 -4.92 -8.94
CA LEU A 52 11.15 -3.48 -9.02
C LEU A 52 9.87 -2.76 -8.60
N SER A 53 9.98 -1.79 -7.70
CA SER A 53 8.89 -0.88 -7.35
C SER A 53 9.12 0.47 -8.01
N VAL A 54 8.09 0.98 -8.68
CA VAL A 54 8.11 2.27 -9.37
C VAL A 54 6.99 3.12 -8.80
N SER A 55 7.33 4.30 -8.28
CA SER A 55 6.38 5.25 -7.70
C SER A 55 6.55 6.63 -8.32
N THR A 56 5.45 7.39 -8.35
CA THR A 56 5.47 8.82 -8.71
C THR A 56 6.21 9.67 -7.69
N MET A 57 6.52 9.15 -6.49
CA MET A 57 7.26 9.85 -5.44
C MET A 57 6.70 11.25 -5.16
N MET A 58 5.39 11.32 -4.89
CA MET A 58 4.74 12.60 -4.62
C MET A 58 5.33 13.25 -3.35
N PRO A 59 5.43 14.59 -3.28
CA PRO A 59 5.99 15.27 -2.11
C PRO A 59 5.26 14.99 -0.80
N ALA A 60 3.97 14.64 -0.89
CA ALA A 60 3.15 14.19 0.22
C ALA A 60 2.19 13.07 -0.23
N GLU A 61 1.87 12.18 0.70
CA GLU A 61 0.95 11.06 0.48
C GLU A 61 0.21 10.70 1.78
N VAL A 62 -1.00 10.17 1.60
CA VAL A 62 -1.80 9.57 2.66
C VAL A 62 -2.05 8.12 2.26
N CYS A 63 -1.76 7.18 3.16
CA CYS A 63 -1.91 5.75 2.92
C CYS A 63 -2.83 5.13 3.97
N GLU A 64 -3.84 4.40 3.51
CA GLU A 64 -4.71 3.61 4.37
C GLU A 64 -4.18 2.18 4.51
N TYR A 65 -4.24 1.64 5.73
CA TYR A 65 -3.87 0.26 6.05
C TYR A 65 -5.08 -0.46 6.64
N PRO A 66 -6.00 -0.99 5.81
CA PRO A 66 -7.31 -1.49 6.24
C PRO A 66 -7.24 -2.56 7.34
N ASP A 67 -6.35 -3.55 7.18
CA ASP A 67 -6.19 -4.66 8.13
C ASP A 67 -5.88 -4.20 9.56
N SER A 68 -5.10 -3.13 9.68
CA SER A 68 -4.67 -2.60 10.97
C SER A 68 -5.46 -1.38 11.42
N LYS A 69 -6.42 -0.93 10.60
CA LYS A 69 -7.22 0.29 10.82
C LYS A 69 -6.36 1.52 11.07
N LYS A 70 -5.32 1.70 10.25
CA LYS A 70 -4.40 2.83 10.36
C LYS A 70 -4.41 3.71 9.12
N ILE A 71 -4.10 4.98 9.35
CA ILE A 71 -3.80 5.96 8.30
C ILE A 71 -2.37 6.45 8.54
N GLY A 72 -1.58 6.48 7.48
CA GLY A 72 -0.26 7.10 7.44
C GLY A 72 -0.30 8.40 6.66
N ALA A 73 0.31 9.46 7.18
CA ALA A 73 0.52 10.72 6.49
C ALA A 73 2.03 11.00 6.39
N PHE A 74 2.50 11.24 5.18
CA PHE A 74 3.92 11.37 4.86
C PHE A 74 4.13 12.61 3.98
N GLY A 75 5.14 13.43 4.30
CA GLY A 75 5.53 14.55 3.43
C GLY A 75 6.61 15.42 4.06
N GLY A 76 7.64 15.81 3.31
CA GLY A 76 8.80 16.50 3.89
C GLY A 76 9.38 15.71 5.08
N ALA A 77 9.39 16.32 6.28
CA ALA A 77 9.78 15.68 7.53
C ALA A 77 8.64 14.95 8.27
N LEU A 78 7.38 15.13 7.84
CA LEU A 78 6.22 14.49 8.46
C LEU A 78 6.26 12.97 8.19
N ARG A 79 6.18 12.21 9.29
CA ARG A 79 6.01 10.76 9.35
C ARG A 79 5.03 10.47 10.49
N HIS A 80 3.75 10.39 10.19
CA HIS A 80 2.71 10.20 11.20
C HIS A 80 1.83 9.01 10.88
N MET A 81 1.49 8.22 11.90
CA MET A 81 0.59 7.08 11.82
C MET A 81 -0.45 7.22 12.93
N THR A 82 -1.73 7.10 12.58
CA THR A 82 -2.84 7.12 13.55
C THR A 82 -3.83 5.98 13.29
N LEU A 83 -4.61 5.61 14.29
CA LEU A 83 -5.77 4.74 14.11
C LEU A 83 -6.90 5.52 13.46
N THR A 84 -7.69 4.86 12.60
CA THR A 84 -8.86 5.49 11.99
C THR A 84 -9.90 5.93 13.02
N SER A 85 -9.93 5.30 14.20
CA SER A 85 -10.85 5.61 15.30
C SER A 85 -10.42 6.79 16.18
N HIS A 86 -9.29 7.42 15.86
CA HIS A 86 -8.83 8.64 16.52
C HIS A 86 -9.11 9.87 15.65
N ASP A 87 -10.07 9.77 14.73
CA ASP A 87 -10.57 10.93 14.02
C ASP A 87 -11.18 11.93 15.01
N LEU A 88 -10.90 13.21 14.76
CA LEU A 88 -11.44 14.31 15.54
C LEU A 88 -12.33 15.13 14.62
N ASP A 89 -13.43 15.64 15.18
CA ASP A 89 -14.20 16.67 14.50
C ASP A 89 -13.34 17.94 14.37
N TYR A 90 -13.53 18.70 13.29
CA TYR A 90 -12.79 19.92 13.02
C TYR A 90 -12.81 20.91 14.20
N TRP A 91 -13.91 21.00 14.94
CA TRP A 91 -14.07 21.95 16.05
C TRP A 91 -13.59 21.42 17.41
N THR A 92 -13.00 20.22 17.45
CA THR A 92 -12.49 19.66 18.70
C THR A 92 -11.40 20.58 19.25
N GLU A 93 -11.61 21.10 20.46
CA GLU A 93 -10.69 22.00 21.17
C GLU A 93 -10.54 23.42 20.57
N GLU A 94 -11.41 23.83 19.65
CA GLU A 94 -11.48 25.22 19.16
C GLU A 94 -12.74 25.94 19.69
N THR A 95 -12.56 26.95 20.55
CA THR A 95 -13.59 27.87 21.08
C THR A 95 -13.18 29.32 20.94
#